data_AF-A0A524FDK1-F1
#
_entry.id   AF-A0A524FDK1-F1
#
_cell.length_a   1.000
_cell.length_b   1.000
_cell.length_c   1.000
_cell.angle_alpha   90.00
_cell.angle_beta   90.00
_cell.angle_gamma   90.00
#
_symmetry.space_group_name_H-M   'P 1'
#
loop_
_entity.id
_entity.type
_entity.pdbx_description
1 polymer ?
#
loop_
_entity_poly.entity_id
_entity_poly.type
_entity_poly.pdbx_seq_one_letter_code
_entity_poly.pdbx_strand_id
1 'polypeptide(L)'
;MNEISILMHLLSNKIGLHQVGATEEQVLQALNITGKNRTYYFQDLLTNLSKYIEPLGLEVKYNPIDSHWFLSFDSEISDTISANPFEGKPRLAATLFCVLVCCLQNAGIGKIQDIKKLRNKKKIMEDLKELEQFGYIEILKNASQIQLTPLIGYQLNMEKLFIKMALKLKKLE
;
A
#
# COMPACT_ATOMS: atom_id res chain seq x y z
N MET A 1 15.33 15.06 -20.37
CA MET A 1 13.94 14.98 -19.86
C MET A 1 13.70 16.16 -18.95
N ASN A 2 12.51 16.76 -18.97
CA ASN A 2 12.12 17.76 -17.97
C ASN A 2 11.67 17.08 -16.66
N GLU A 3 11.53 17.84 -15.58
CA GLU A 3 11.18 17.34 -14.24
C GLU A 3 9.89 16.51 -14.24
N ILE A 4 8.86 16.97 -14.95
CA ILE A 4 7.58 16.26 -15.09
C ILE A 4 7.78 14.89 -15.75
N SER A 5 8.57 14.82 -16.83
CA SER A 5 8.84 13.54 -17.51
C SER A 5 9.63 12.58 -16.63
N ILE A 6 10.56 13.09 -15.82
CA ILE A 6 11.32 12.28 -14.85
C ILE A 6 10.38 11.75 -13.78
N LEU A 7 9.52 12.60 -13.20
CA LEU A 7 8.54 12.17 -12.20
C LEU A 7 7.56 11.16 -12.77
N MET A 8 6.99 11.41 -13.96
CA MET A 8 6.10 10.46 -14.63
C MET A 8 6.77 9.11 -14.83
N HIS A 9 8.03 9.10 -15.27
CA HIS A 9 8.79 7.87 -15.43
C HIS A 9 9.01 7.15 -14.09
N LEU A 10 9.52 7.84 -13.08
CA LEU A 10 9.84 7.24 -11.78
C LEU A 10 8.60 6.72 -11.06
N LEU A 11 7.52 7.52 -11.00
CA LEU A 11 6.31 7.20 -10.24
C LEU A 11 5.43 6.14 -10.94
N SER A 12 5.62 5.89 -12.24
CA SER A 12 4.91 4.82 -12.96
C SER A 12 5.72 3.52 -13.09
N ASN A 13 7.01 3.55 -12.75
CA ASN A 13 7.90 2.42 -13.01
C ASN A 13 7.62 1.24 -12.07
N LYS A 14 7.64 0.01 -12.61
CA LYS A 14 7.57 -1.22 -11.82
C LYS A 14 9.00 -1.67 -11.50
N ILE A 15 9.40 -1.56 -10.23
CA ILE A 15 10.76 -1.90 -9.77
C ILE A 15 10.88 -3.40 -9.44
N GLY A 16 9.77 -4.05 -9.07
CA GLY A 16 9.74 -5.48 -8.74
C GLY A 16 8.35 -6.09 -8.85
N LEU A 17 8.18 -7.29 -8.31
CA LEU A 17 6.91 -8.05 -8.40
C LEU A 17 5.74 -7.33 -7.71
N HIS A 18 6.02 -6.63 -6.62
CA HIS A 18 5.01 -6.02 -5.74
C HIS A 18 5.27 -4.54 -5.45
N GLN A 19 6.14 -3.89 -6.24
CA GLN A 19 6.62 -2.54 -5.97
C GLN A 19 6.54 -1.65 -7.21
N VAL A 20 6.02 -0.44 -7.03
CA VAL A 20 5.78 0.54 -8.08
C VAL A 20 6.19 1.92 -7.57
N GLY A 21 6.73 2.75 -8.46
CA GLY A 21 7.01 4.14 -8.17
C GLY A 21 8.39 4.35 -7.57
N ALA A 22 8.56 5.41 -6.76
CA ALA A 22 9.85 5.81 -6.21
C ALA A 22 9.74 6.45 -4.83
N THR A 23 10.79 6.35 -4.02
CA THR A 23 10.91 7.08 -2.74
C THR A 23 11.24 8.56 -2.97
N GLU A 24 11.04 9.40 -1.95
CA GLU A 24 11.48 10.80 -1.96
C GLU A 24 12.98 10.91 -2.31
N GLU A 25 13.81 10.09 -1.67
CA GLU A 25 15.26 10.06 -1.92
C GLU A 25 15.62 9.74 -3.37
N GLN A 26 14.95 8.75 -3.98
CA GLN A 26 15.21 8.38 -5.37
C GLN A 26 14.83 9.50 -6.33
N VAL A 27 13.72 10.20 -6.08
CA VAL A 27 13.27 11.34 -6.89
C VAL A 27 14.25 12.51 -6.75
N LEU A 28 14.61 12.88 -5.52
CA LEU A 28 15.57 13.96 -5.25
C LEU A 28 16.94 13.67 -5.88
N GLN A 29 17.40 12.43 -5.80
CA GLN A 29 18.65 12.00 -6.42
C GLN A 29 18.58 12.09 -7.96
N ALA A 30 17.50 11.62 -8.58
CA ALA A 30 17.34 11.66 -10.03
C ALA A 30 17.26 13.09 -10.59
N LEU A 31 16.73 14.03 -9.79
CA LEU A 31 16.63 15.45 -10.14
C LEU A 31 17.84 16.29 -9.68
N ASN A 32 18.85 15.66 -9.05
CA ASN A 32 20.01 16.33 -8.46
C ASN A 32 19.64 17.44 -7.45
N ILE A 33 18.53 17.29 -6.74
CA ILE A 33 18.05 18.25 -5.73
C ILE A 33 18.77 17.99 -4.41
N THR A 34 19.46 19.00 -3.89
CA THR A 34 20.22 18.92 -2.64
C THR A 34 19.90 20.12 -1.74
N GLY A 35 20.34 20.07 -0.47
CA GLY A 35 20.17 21.18 0.48
C GLY A 35 19.00 21.03 1.45
N LYS A 36 18.88 22.01 2.36
CA LYS A 36 17.98 21.96 3.53
C LYS A 36 16.48 22.00 3.18
N ASN A 37 16.12 22.51 2.00
CA ASN A 37 14.73 22.68 1.58
C ASN A 37 14.22 21.54 0.68
N ARG A 38 14.99 20.45 0.55
CA ARG A 38 14.69 19.35 -0.40
C ARG A 38 13.28 18.79 -0.26
N THR A 39 12.78 18.63 0.96
CA THR A 39 11.45 18.07 1.22
C THR A 39 10.35 19.03 0.79
N TYR A 40 10.54 20.34 0.98
CA TYR A 40 9.60 21.33 0.44
C TYR A 40 9.56 21.29 -1.09
N TYR A 41 10.71 21.23 -1.75
CA TYR A 41 10.79 21.09 -3.21
C TYR A 41 10.10 19.81 -3.70
N PHE A 42 10.31 18.69 -3.01
CA PHE A 42 9.64 17.44 -3.34
C PHE A 42 8.10 17.56 -3.27
N GLN A 43 7.58 18.18 -2.22
CA GLN A 43 6.13 18.40 -2.09
C GLN A 43 5.57 19.33 -3.16
N ASP A 44 6.30 20.38 -3.53
CA ASP A 44 5.91 21.27 -4.62
C ASP A 44 5.89 20.54 -5.97
N LEU A 45 6.90 19.71 -6.25
CA LEU A 45 6.96 18.85 -7.43
C LEU A 45 5.75 17.92 -7.53
N LEU A 46 5.39 17.22 -6.45
CA LEU A 46 4.23 16.34 -6.42
C LEU A 46 2.91 17.09 -6.60
N THR A 47 2.78 18.26 -5.95
CA THR A 47 1.59 19.12 -6.07
C THR A 47 1.40 19.60 -7.50
N ASN A 48 2.48 20.02 -8.15
CA ASN A 48 2.44 20.49 -9.53
C ASN A 48 2.17 19.34 -10.50
N LEU A 49 2.80 18.18 -10.32
CA LEU A 49 2.51 17.00 -11.13
C LEU A 49 1.02 16.60 -11.04
N SER A 50 0.47 16.57 -9.83
CA SER A 50 -0.92 16.18 -9.58
C SER A 50 -1.91 17.02 -10.40
N LYS A 51 -1.70 18.34 -10.47
CA LYS A 51 -2.53 19.26 -11.27
C LYS A 51 -2.51 18.95 -12.77
N TYR A 52 -1.39 18.47 -13.29
CA TYR A 52 -1.25 18.14 -14.71
C TYR A 52 -1.87 16.79 -15.09
N ILE A 53 -1.89 15.84 -14.16
CA ILE A 53 -2.33 14.47 -14.43
C ILE A 53 -3.77 14.20 -13.99
N GLU A 54 -4.33 15.02 -13.09
CA GLU A 54 -5.72 14.91 -12.64
C GLU A 54 -6.73 14.94 -13.80
N PRO A 55 -6.60 15.82 -14.84
CA PRO A 55 -7.50 15.78 -16.00
C PRO A 55 -7.42 14.49 -16.83
N LEU A 56 -6.36 13.70 -16.65
CA LEU A 56 -6.18 12.39 -17.29
C LEU A 56 -6.77 11.25 -16.45
N GLY A 57 -7.38 11.57 -15.30
CA GLY A 57 -7.92 10.57 -14.37
C GLY A 57 -6.83 9.84 -13.58
N LEU A 58 -5.67 10.47 -13.42
CA LEU A 58 -4.54 9.94 -12.67
C LEU A 58 -4.34 10.72 -11.38
N GLU A 59 -3.89 10.02 -10.35
CA GLU A 59 -3.55 10.61 -9.06
C GLU A 59 -2.19 10.08 -8.55
N VAL A 60 -1.48 10.93 -7.82
CA VAL A 60 -0.28 10.53 -7.08
C VAL A 60 -0.72 9.95 -5.73
N LYS A 61 -0.29 8.73 -5.44
CA LYS A 61 -0.53 8.04 -4.16
C LYS A 61 0.76 7.74 -3.43
N TYR A 62 0.65 7.54 -2.12
CA TYR A 62 1.74 7.12 -1.25
C TYR A 62 1.47 5.74 -0.67
N ASN A 63 2.43 4.83 -0.79
CA ASN A 63 2.42 3.53 -0.14
C ASN A 63 3.21 3.59 1.18
N PRO A 64 2.54 3.51 2.35
CA PRO A 64 3.22 3.60 3.64
C PRO A 64 3.99 2.34 4.03
N ILE A 65 3.82 1.21 3.31
CA ILE A 65 4.50 -0.05 3.63
C ILE A 65 5.98 -0.01 3.22
N ASP A 66 6.28 0.58 2.06
CA ASP A 66 7.63 0.67 1.50
C ASP A 66 8.08 2.12 1.24
N SER A 67 7.29 3.11 1.62
CA SER A 67 7.57 4.55 1.47
C SER A 67 7.72 5.03 0.02
N HIS A 68 6.98 4.41 -0.91
CA HIS A 68 6.99 4.79 -2.32
C HIS A 68 5.82 5.69 -2.70
N TRP A 69 6.11 6.69 -3.52
CA TRP A 69 5.13 7.46 -4.25
C TRP A 69 4.91 6.83 -5.62
N PHE A 70 3.66 6.73 -6.07
CA PHE A 70 3.31 6.07 -7.32
C PHE A 70 2.13 6.72 -8.00
N LEU A 71 2.01 6.51 -9.33
CA LEU A 71 0.83 6.91 -10.09
C LEU A 71 -0.25 5.83 -10.04
N SER A 72 -1.48 6.25 -9.84
CA SER A 72 -2.66 5.40 -9.83
C SER A 72 -3.78 6.06 -10.63
N PHE A 73 -4.80 5.29 -11.01
CA PHE A 73 -6.04 5.89 -11.48
C PHE A 73 -6.84 6.43 -10.30
N ASP A 74 -7.61 7.48 -10.53
CA ASP A 74 -8.59 7.95 -9.56
C ASP A 74 -9.60 6.85 -9.20
N SER A 75 -10.31 7.00 -8.09
CA SER A 75 -11.22 5.96 -7.61
C SER A 75 -12.39 5.67 -8.56
N GLU A 76 -12.88 6.66 -9.30
CA GLU A 76 -14.03 6.50 -10.21
C GLU A 76 -13.64 5.65 -11.42
N ILE A 77 -12.44 5.89 -11.95
CA ILE A 77 -11.86 5.14 -13.05
C ILE A 77 -11.35 3.78 -12.55
N SER A 78 -10.75 3.72 -11.36
CA SER A 78 -10.24 2.48 -10.78
C SER A 78 -11.34 1.44 -10.57
N ASP A 79 -12.53 1.85 -10.11
CA ASP A 79 -13.68 0.95 -9.94
C ASP A 79 -14.19 0.40 -11.28
N THR A 80 -13.93 1.10 -12.39
CA THR A 80 -14.29 0.67 -13.74
C THR A 80 -13.23 -0.25 -14.36
N ILE A 81 -11.94 0.00 -14.07
CA ILE A 81 -10.81 -0.69 -14.71
C ILE A 81 -10.32 -1.92 -13.92
N SER A 82 -10.47 -1.92 -12.59
CA SER A 82 -9.89 -2.95 -11.72
C SER A 82 -10.93 -3.96 -11.24
N ALA A 83 -10.63 -5.25 -11.43
CA ALA A 83 -11.38 -6.31 -10.78
C ALA A 83 -11.00 -6.35 -9.29
N ASN A 84 -12.00 -6.39 -8.40
CA ASN A 84 -11.75 -6.59 -6.98
C ASN A 84 -11.07 -7.97 -6.77
N PRO A 85 -9.83 -8.04 -6.25
CA PRO A 85 -9.10 -9.30 -6.12
C PRO A 85 -9.77 -10.29 -5.14
N PHE A 86 -10.68 -9.78 -4.31
CA PHE A 86 -11.49 -10.55 -3.37
C PHE A 86 -12.93 -10.78 -3.81
N GLU A 87 -13.28 -10.48 -5.06
CA GLU A 87 -14.58 -10.80 -5.61
C GLU A 87 -14.87 -12.30 -5.48
N GLY A 88 -16.05 -12.64 -4.93
CA GLY A 88 -16.41 -14.02 -4.59
C GLY A 88 -15.59 -14.67 -3.46
N LYS A 89 -14.64 -13.95 -2.83
CA LYS A 89 -13.73 -14.47 -1.80
C LYS A 89 -13.76 -13.63 -0.50
N PRO A 90 -14.95 -13.35 0.10
CA PRO A 90 -15.06 -12.54 1.32
C PRO A 90 -14.29 -13.13 2.51
N ARG A 91 -14.11 -14.45 2.50
CA ARG A 91 -13.28 -15.20 3.44
C ARG A 91 -11.84 -14.68 3.49
N LEU A 92 -11.22 -14.48 2.33
CA LEU A 92 -9.83 -14.01 2.21
C LEU A 92 -9.72 -12.54 2.60
N ALA A 93 -10.68 -11.70 2.18
CA ALA A 93 -10.72 -10.29 2.58
C ALA A 93 -10.76 -10.12 4.11
N ALA A 94 -11.62 -10.89 4.79
CA ALA A 94 -11.69 -10.88 6.25
C ALA A 94 -10.40 -11.36 6.92
N THR A 95 -9.75 -12.39 6.36
CA THR A 95 -8.48 -12.89 6.89
C THR A 95 -7.36 -11.88 6.67
N LEU A 96 -7.27 -11.24 5.51
CA LEU A 96 -6.31 -10.17 5.23
C LEU A 96 -6.51 -8.99 6.18
N PHE A 97 -7.76 -8.60 6.45
CA PHE A 97 -8.06 -7.55 7.43
C PHE A 97 -7.52 -7.89 8.83
N CYS A 98 -7.70 -9.13 9.30
CA CYS A 98 -7.11 -9.57 10.57
C CYS A 98 -5.57 -9.52 10.54
N VAL A 99 -4.94 -9.91 9.44
CA VAL A 99 -3.48 -9.81 9.28
C VAL A 99 -3.03 -8.37 9.35
N LEU A 100 -3.70 -7.45 8.66
CA LEU A 100 -3.43 -6.01 8.69
C LEU A 100 -3.47 -5.48 10.13
N VAL A 101 -4.55 -5.75 10.87
CA VAL A 101 -4.69 -5.34 12.27
C VAL A 101 -3.51 -5.83 13.11
N CYS A 102 -3.16 -7.12 13.00
CA CYS A 102 -2.07 -7.68 13.79
C CYS A 102 -0.68 -7.13 13.42
N CYS A 103 -0.42 -6.87 12.13
CA CYS A 103 0.87 -6.33 11.69
C CYS A 103 1.02 -4.85 12.09
N LEU A 104 -0.06 -4.07 12.03
CA LEU A 104 -0.04 -2.65 12.44
C LEU A 104 0.25 -2.49 13.93
N GLN A 105 -0.23 -3.42 14.76
CA GLN A 105 0.03 -3.41 16.20
C GLN A 105 1.47 -3.81 16.55
N ASN A 106 2.20 -4.44 15.63
CA ASN A 106 3.48 -5.11 15.91
C ASN A 106 4.57 -4.75 14.88
N ALA A 107 4.73 -3.46 14.59
CA ALA A 107 5.81 -2.94 13.73
C ALA A 107 5.94 -3.67 12.36
N GLY A 108 4.82 -4.10 11.78
CA GLY A 108 4.78 -4.77 10.48
C GLY A 108 4.80 -6.30 10.51
N ILE A 109 4.97 -6.94 11.68
CA ILE A 109 5.05 -8.40 11.81
C ILE A 109 3.91 -8.94 12.69
N GLY A 110 3.01 -9.74 12.12
CA GLY A 110 1.91 -10.37 12.85
C GLY A 110 2.22 -11.81 13.26
N LYS A 111 1.88 -12.20 14.50
CA LYS A 111 1.90 -13.62 14.91
C LYS A 111 0.65 -14.35 14.43
N ILE A 112 0.82 -15.53 13.83
CA ILE A 112 -0.30 -16.35 13.34
C ILE A 112 -1.29 -16.70 14.46
N GLN A 113 -0.81 -16.89 15.68
CA GLN A 113 -1.68 -17.17 16.83
C GLN A 113 -2.64 -16.01 17.12
N ASP A 114 -2.19 -14.76 17.01
CA ASP A 114 -3.02 -13.59 17.29
C ASP A 114 -4.03 -13.36 16.16
N ILE A 115 -3.61 -13.59 14.92
CA ILE A 115 -4.52 -13.59 13.76
C ILE A 115 -5.59 -14.68 13.91
N LYS A 116 -5.21 -15.88 14.39
CA LYS A 116 -6.14 -16.99 14.64
C LYS A 116 -7.16 -16.65 15.71
N LYS A 117 -6.72 -16.00 16.81
CA LYS A 117 -7.61 -15.51 17.88
C LYS A 117 -8.57 -14.45 17.34
N LEU A 118 -8.06 -13.44 16.63
CA LEU A 118 -8.86 -12.34 16.10
C LEU A 118 -9.88 -12.81 15.07
N ARG A 119 -9.47 -13.71 14.16
CA ARG A 119 -10.34 -14.23 13.10
C ARG A 119 -11.36 -15.25 13.60
N ASN A 120 -11.05 -15.92 14.72
CA ASN A 120 -11.82 -17.02 15.32
C ASN A 120 -12.23 -18.11 14.29
N LYS A 121 -11.25 -18.65 13.55
CA LYS A 121 -11.48 -19.64 12.49
C LYS A 121 -10.56 -20.85 12.61
N LYS A 122 -11.14 -22.06 12.46
CA LYS A 122 -10.41 -23.34 12.57
C LYS A 122 -9.35 -23.52 11.48
N LYS A 123 -9.69 -23.25 10.22
CA LYS A 123 -8.83 -23.44 9.03
C LYS A 123 -8.24 -22.14 8.50
N ILE A 124 -7.53 -21.40 9.36
CA ILE A 124 -6.94 -20.11 8.95
C ILE A 124 -5.71 -20.28 8.05
N MET A 125 -4.96 -21.38 8.21
CA MET A 125 -3.74 -21.62 7.42
C MET A 125 -4.00 -21.79 5.92
N GLU A 126 -5.16 -22.31 5.53
CA GLU A 126 -5.57 -22.38 4.11
C GLU A 126 -5.69 -20.97 3.53
N ASP A 127 -6.41 -20.08 4.21
CA ASP A 127 -6.56 -18.67 3.79
C ASP A 127 -5.21 -17.94 3.76
N LEU A 128 -4.33 -18.18 4.74
CA LEU A 128 -3.02 -17.53 4.80
C LEU A 128 -2.12 -17.96 3.64
N LYS A 129 -2.12 -19.24 3.27
CA LYS A 129 -1.39 -19.72 2.09
C LYS A 129 -1.95 -19.14 0.79
N GLU A 130 -3.26 -19.01 0.67
CA GLU A 130 -3.88 -18.36 -0.49
C GLU A 130 -3.50 -16.87 -0.58
N LEU A 131 -3.48 -16.16 0.55
CA LEU A 131 -3.04 -14.75 0.60
C LEU A 131 -1.55 -14.59 0.27
N GLU A 132 -0.71 -15.54 0.67
CA GLU A 132 0.70 -15.59 0.30
C GLU A 132 0.88 -15.84 -1.21
N GLN A 133 0.08 -16.75 -1.79
CA GLN A 133 0.08 -16.98 -3.25
C GLN A 133 -0.36 -15.76 -4.05
N PHE A 134 -1.29 -14.96 -3.52
CA PHE A 134 -1.68 -13.69 -4.12
C PHE A 134 -0.63 -12.58 -3.92
N GLY A 135 0.42 -12.85 -3.15
CA GLY A 135 1.51 -11.91 -2.90
C GLY A 135 1.17 -10.81 -1.92
N TYR A 136 0.11 -10.93 -1.11
CA TYR A 136 -0.26 -9.93 -0.10
C TYR A 136 0.57 -10.06 1.17
N ILE A 137 1.01 -11.27 1.48
CA ILE A 137 1.70 -11.58 2.73
C ILE A 137 2.86 -12.54 2.46
N GLU A 138 3.81 -12.58 3.38
CA GLU A 138 4.87 -13.58 3.40
C GLU A 138 4.85 -14.30 4.75
N ILE A 139 4.85 -15.64 4.73
CA ILE A 139 4.97 -16.46 5.93
C ILE A 139 6.45 -16.68 6.21
N LEU A 140 6.93 -16.13 7.33
CA LEU A 140 8.34 -16.19 7.70
C LEU A 140 8.77 -17.61 8.10
N LYS A 141 10.07 -17.93 7.92
CA LYS A 141 10.67 -19.29 7.97
C LYS A 141 10.34 -20.16 9.19
N ASN A 142 9.86 -19.58 10.29
CA ASN A 142 9.43 -20.34 11.48
C ASN A 142 7.93 -20.68 11.49
N ALA A 143 7.20 -20.38 10.41
CA ALA A 143 5.77 -20.60 10.21
C ALA A 143 4.86 -20.08 11.35
N SER A 144 5.36 -19.13 12.14
CA SER A 144 4.67 -18.55 13.30
C SER A 144 4.38 -17.07 13.14
N GLN A 145 5.04 -16.43 12.17
CA GLN A 145 4.98 -15.00 11.90
C GLN A 145 4.69 -14.75 10.42
N ILE A 146 4.03 -13.63 10.18
CA ILE A 146 3.64 -13.14 8.87
C ILE A 146 4.05 -11.68 8.78
N GLN A 147 4.48 -11.28 7.59
CA GLN A 147 4.65 -9.86 7.25
C GLN A 147 3.79 -9.49 6.05
N LEU A 148 3.43 -8.21 5.99
CA LEU A 148 2.74 -7.63 4.83
C LEU A 148 3.76 -7.42 3.70
N THR A 149 3.33 -7.64 2.46
CA THR A 149 4.11 -7.17 1.30
C THR A 149 3.69 -5.75 0.93
N PRO A 150 4.50 -5.02 0.14
CA PRO A 150 4.12 -3.71 -0.36
C PRO A 150 2.89 -3.69 -1.25
N LEU A 151 2.52 -4.82 -1.88
CA LEU A 151 1.37 -4.95 -2.79
C LEU A 151 0.09 -4.36 -2.20
N ILE A 152 -0.11 -4.57 -0.91
CA ILE A 152 -1.26 -4.09 -0.15
C ILE A 152 -1.42 -2.57 -0.27
N GLY A 153 -0.34 -1.80 -0.13
CA GLY A 153 -0.42 -0.34 -0.17
C GLY A 153 -0.63 0.23 -1.58
N TYR A 154 -0.39 -0.56 -2.63
CA TYR A 154 -0.72 -0.19 -4.01
C TYR A 154 -2.18 -0.46 -4.37
N GLN A 155 -2.85 -1.36 -3.64
CA GLN A 155 -4.22 -1.78 -3.94
C GLN A 155 -5.26 -1.27 -2.93
N LEU A 156 -4.84 -0.92 -1.72
CA LEU A 156 -5.71 -0.40 -0.67
C LEU A 156 -5.38 1.06 -0.37
N ASN A 157 -6.43 1.86 -0.17
CA ASN A 157 -6.27 3.17 0.44
C ASN A 157 -6.06 3.00 1.95
N MET A 158 -4.80 2.81 2.35
CA MET A 158 -4.39 2.53 3.72
C MET A 158 -4.74 3.68 4.66
N GLU A 159 -4.60 4.94 4.21
CA GLU A 159 -4.98 6.12 4.99
C GLU A 159 -6.47 6.11 5.35
N LYS A 160 -7.36 5.97 4.36
CA LYS A 160 -8.81 5.88 4.59
C LYS A 160 -9.16 4.69 5.50
N LEU A 161 -8.47 3.55 5.32
CA LEU A 161 -8.66 2.37 6.16
C LEU A 161 -8.31 2.67 7.62
N PHE A 162 -7.15 3.27 7.87
CA PHE A 162 -6.68 3.61 9.21
C PHE A 162 -7.56 4.65 9.89
N ILE A 163 -7.97 5.70 9.18
CA ILE A 163 -8.90 6.71 9.70
C ILE A 163 -10.22 6.04 10.13
N LYS A 164 -10.79 5.17 9.27
CA LYS A 164 -12.02 4.44 9.60
C LYS A 164 -11.86 3.50 10.79
N MET A 165 -10.70 2.85 10.94
CA MET A 165 -10.40 2.00 12.09
C MET A 165 -10.29 2.82 13.38
N ALA A 166 -9.53 3.91 13.37
CA ALA A 166 -9.35 4.78 14.53
C ALA A 166 -10.67 5.39 15.01
N LEU A 167 -11.53 5.83 14.08
CA LEU A 167 -12.85 6.39 14.40
C LEU A 167 -13.81 5.35 15.01
N LYS A 168 -13.69 4.07 14.64
CA LYS A 168 -14.50 3.01 15.23
C LYS A 168 -14.02 2.61 16.62
N LEU A 169 -12.72 2.67 16.89
CA LEU A 169 -12.15 2.39 18.21
C LEU A 169 -12.58 3.46 19.23
N LYS A 170 -12.61 4.74 18.84
CA LYS A 170 -13.11 5.84 19.69
C LYS A 170 -14.59 5.77 20.09
N LYS A 171 -15.40 4.95 19.42
CA LYS A 171 -16.83 4.78 19.75
C LYS A 171 -17.09 3.62 20.71
N LEU A 172 -16.04 2.88 21.09
CA LEU A 172 -16.12 1.72 21.99
C LEU A 172 -15.57 2.04 23.40
N GLU A 173 -15.11 3.27 23.62
CA GLU A 173 -14.80 3.88 24.92
C GLU A 173 -15.99 4.75 25.37
#